data_AF-A0A929B0I9-F1
#
_entry.id   AF-A0A929B0I9-F1
#
_cell.length_a   1.000
_cell.length_b   1.000
_cell.length_c   1.000
_cell.angle_alpha   90.00
_cell.angle_beta   90.00
_cell.angle_gamma   90.00
#
_symmetry.space_group_name_H-M   'P 1'
#
loop_
_entity.id
_entity.type
_entity.pdbx_description
1 polymer ?
#
loop_
_entity_poly.entity_id
_entity_poly.type
_entity_poly.pdbx_seq_one_letter_code
_entity_poly.pdbx_strand_id
1 'polypeptide(L)'
;MGLLSGRGIAEIDDEEFEVGADDFLGFPAPSVAHHLRNPFETDLIYLMGGERQAVEIGDFLRLGKRGAARSRQSLYYRSRLN
;
A
#
# COMPACT_ATOMS: atom_id res chain seq x y z
N MET A 1 9.24 -2.09 -2.23
CA MET A 1 8.79 -3.49 -2.10
C MET A 1 9.50 -4.31 -3.15
N GLY A 2 10.26 -5.33 -2.75
CA GLY A 2 10.89 -6.27 -3.68
C GLY A 2 10.13 -7.59 -3.72
N LEU A 3 9.77 -8.06 -4.91
CA LEU A 3 9.02 -9.29 -5.10
C LEU A 3 10.00 -10.48 -5.15
N LEU A 4 9.81 -11.45 -4.26
CA LEU A 4 10.73 -12.58 -4.06
C LEU A 4 10.29 -13.84 -4.81
N SER A 5 8.98 -14.12 -4.85
CA SER A 5 8.40 -15.23 -5.62
C SER A 5 6.89 -15.06 -5.80
N GLY A 6 6.31 -15.80 -6.76
CA GLY A 6 4.89 -15.72 -7.09
C GLY A 6 4.57 -14.54 -8.01
N ARG A 7 3.27 -14.24 -8.14
CA ARG A 7 2.76 -13.14 -8.96
C ARG A 7 1.64 -12.39 -8.26
N GLY A 8 1.46 -11.13 -8.60
CA GLY A 8 0.39 -10.28 -8.10
C GLY A 8 -0.07 -9.28 -9.15
N ILE A 9 -1.16 -8.58 -8.83
CA ILE A 9 -1.59 -7.40 -9.58
C ILE A 9 -1.38 -6.19 -8.68
N ALA A 10 -0.49 -5.30 -9.09
CA ALA A 10 -0.31 -3.99 -8.50
C ALA A 10 -1.28 -3.01 -9.18
N GLU A 11 -2.16 -2.42 -8.40
CA GLU A 11 -2.99 -1.30 -8.81
C GLU A 11 -2.29 -0.01 -8.36
N ILE A 12 -2.00 0.90 -9.29
CA ILE A 12 -1.29 2.17 -9.06
C ILE A 12 -2.01 3.25 -9.85
N ASP A 13 -2.57 4.25 -9.17
CA ASP A 13 -3.34 5.33 -9.80
C ASP A 13 -4.45 4.82 -10.74
N ASP A 14 -5.21 3.83 -10.27
CA ASP A 14 -6.28 3.12 -11.01
C ASP A 14 -5.81 2.35 -12.27
N GLU A 15 -4.50 2.21 -12.51
CA GLU A 15 -3.92 1.32 -13.52
C GLU A 15 -3.45 -0.01 -12.91
N GLU A 16 -3.57 -1.11 -13.65
CA GLU A 16 -3.21 -2.45 -13.19
C GLU A 16 -1.98 -3.00 -13.91
N PHE A 17 -1.05 -3.55 -13.12
CA PHE A 17 0.19 -4.15 -13.59
C PHE A 17 0.35 -5.55 -12.99
N GLU A 18 0.57 -6.57 -13.83
CA GLU A 18 1.05 -7.85 -13.34
C GLU A 18 2.51 -7.71 -12.92
N VAL A 19 2.82 -8.16 -11.70
CA VAL A 19 4.16 -8.12 -11.12
C VAL A 19 4.56 -9.52 -10.65
N GLY A 20 5.85 -9.82 -10.69
CA GLY A 20 6.41 -11.12 -10.31
C GLY A 20 7.78 -10.99 -9.65
N ALA A 21 8.44 -12.13 -9.45
CA ALA A 21 9.79 -12.17 -8.92
C ALA A 21 10.73 -11.22 -9.69
N ASP A 22 11.67 -10.62 -8.96
CA ASP A 22 12.65 -9.63 -9.45
C ASP A 22 12.09 -8.23 -9.75
N ASP A 23 10.76 -8.04 -9.71
CA ASP A 23 10.19 -6.70 -9.77
C ASP A 23 10.41 -5.92 -8.47
N PHE A 24 10.51 -4.59 -8.61
CA PHE A 24 10.57 -3.66 -7.48
C PHE A 24 9.54 -2.55 -7.63
N LEU A 25 8.73 -2.38 -6.59
CA LEU A 25 7.71 -1.33 -6.48
C LEU A 25 8.14 -0.29 -5.45
N GLY A 26 8.39 0.95 -5.87
CA GLY A 26 8.83 2.04 -5.00
C GLY A 26 7.82 3.19 -4.95
N PHE A 27 7.50 3.65 -3.73
CA PHE A 27 6.49 4.70 -3.51
C PHE A 27 7.06 5.78 -2.58
N PRO A 28 7.72 6.83 -3.10
CA PRO A 28 8.21 7.94 -2.27
C PRO A 28 7.04 8.71 -1.66
N ALA A 29 7.24 9.36 -0.51
CA ALA A 29 6.21 10.21 0.09
C ALA A 29 6.33 11.67 -0.40
N PRO A 30 5.24 12.32 -0.85
CA PRO A 30 3.92 11.73 -1.13
C PRO A 30 3.94 10.92 -2.45
N SER A 31 3.08 9.91 -2.54
CA SER A 31 2.86 9.10 -3.75
C SER A 31 1.38 8.92 -4.03
N VAL A 32 1.08 8.45 -5.23
CA VAL A 32 -0.26 7.99 -5.62
C VAL A 32 -0.70 6.79 -4.78
N ALA A 33 -2.02 6.62 -4.68
CA ALA A 33 -2.60 5.45 -4.03
C ALA A 33 -2.18 4.18 -4.79
N HIS A 34 -1.85 3.14 -4.04
CA HIS A 34 -1.44 1.86 -4.58
C HIS A 34 -1.98 0.70 -3.74
N HIS A 35 -2.24 -0.44 -4.38
CA HIS A 35 -2.76 -1.64 -3.75
C HIS A 35 -2.21 -2.87 -4.45
N LEU A 36 -1.66 -3.83 -3.70
CA LEU A 36 -1.16 -5.09 -4.24
C LEU A 36 -2.11 -6.22 -3.85
N ARG A 37 -2.63 -6.95 -4.84
CA ARG A 37 -3.50 -8.12 -4.64
C ARG A 37 -2.90 -9.36 -5.28
N ASN A 38 -3.15 -10.52 -4.65
CA ASN A 38 -2.83 -11.81 -5.22
C ASN A 38 -4.13 -12.53 -5.63
N PRO A 39 -4.54 -12.49 -6.91
CA PRO A 39 -5.70 -13.22 -7.40
C PRO A 39 -5.37 -14.66 -7.85
N PHE A 40 -4.14 -15.13 -7.69
CA PHE A 40 -3.66 -16.42 -8.18
C PHE A 40 -3.69 -17.51 -7.08
N GLU A 41 -3.49 -18.76 -7.50
CA GLU A 41 -3.55 -19.93 -6.60
C GLU A 41 -2.29 -20.14 -5.76
N THR A 42 -1.19 -19.46 -6.11
CA THR A 42 0.10 -19.58 -5.43
C THR A 42 0.39 -18.34 -4.60
N ASP A 43 1.13 -18.52 -3.51
CA ASP A 43 1.56 -17.39 -2.67
C ASP A 43 2.42 -16.38 -3.44
N LEU A 44 2.20 -15.11 -3.13
CA LEU A 44 3.05 -13.98 -3.52
C LEU A 44 3.93 -13.61 -2.32
N ILE A 45 5.23 -13.86 -2.43
CA ILE A 45 6.21 -13.59 -1.37
C ILE A 45 6.99 -12.34 -1.75
N TYR A 46 7.08 -11.40 -0.82
CA TYR A 46 7.74 -10.12 -1.05
C TYR A 46 8.33 -9.53 0.24
N LEU A 47 9.29 -8.63 0.07
CA LEU A 47 9.87 -7.85 1.15
C LEU A 47 9.35 -6.41 1.12
N MET A 48 8.74 -5.99 2.23
CA MET A 48 8.31 -4.61 2.46
C MET A 48 9.32 -3.87 3.31
N GLY A 49 9.75 -2.71 2.80
CA GLY A 49 10.47 -1.72 3.56
C GLY A 49 9.67 -0.42 3.56
N GLY A 50 9.70 0.28 4.68
CA GLY A 50 9.08 1.59 4.85
C GLY A 50 9.85 2.41 5.87
N GLU A 51 9.63 3.71 5.86
CA GLU A 51 10.14 4.59 6.89
C GLU A 51 9.34 4.39 8.20
N ARG A 52 9.96 4.75 9.33
CA ARG A 52 9.28 4.77 10.63
C ARG A 52 9.25 6.18 11.16
N GLN A 53 8.14 6.88 10.92
CA GLN A 53 7.99 8.27 11.35
C GLN A 53 7.22 8.38 12.67
N ALA A 54 7.36 9.52 13.35
CA ALA A 54 6.63 9.79 14.59
C ALA A 54 5.11 9.91 14.35
N VAL A 55 4.72 10.40 13.17
CA VAL A 55 3.36 10.55 12.68
C VAL A 55 3.30 10.13 11.21
N GLU A 56 2.27 9.40 10.83
CA GLU A 56 1.98 8.97 9.46
C GLU A 56 0.52 9.29 9.11
N ILE A 57 0.28 9.71 7.87
CA ILE A 57 -1.07 10.01 7.35
C ILE A 57 -1.29 9.15 6.11
N GLY A 58 -2.42 8.45 6.04
CA GLY A 58 -2.82 7.63 4.90
C GLY A 58 -4.20 8.01 4.39
N ASP A 59 -4.33 8.15 3.07
CA ASP A 59 -5.59 8.40 2.37
C ASP A 59 -6.14 7.10 1.75
N PHE A 60 -7.32 6.68 2.20
CA PHE A 60 -8.05 5.53 1.67
C PHE A 60 -9.18 6.04 0.78
N LEU A 61 -8.84 6.44 -0.44
CA LEU A 61 -9.72 7.19 -1.35
C LEU A 61 -11.05 6.49 -1.61
N ARG A 62 -11.03 5.18 -1.95
CA ARG A 62 -12.23 4.37 -2.18
C ARG A 62 -13.16 4.24 -0.97
N LEU A 63 -12.62 4.43 0.24
CA LEU A 63 -13.40 4.41 1.48
C LEU A 63 -13.84 5.80 1.94
N GLY A 64 -13.39 6.88 1.28
CA GLY A 64 -13.63 8.25 1.72
C GLY A 64 -13.02 8.56 3.09
N LYS A 65 -11.97 7.82 3.49
CA LYS A 65 -11.37 7.87 4.83
C LYS A 65 -9.95 8.39 4.80
N ARG A 66 -9.58 9.14 5.84
CA ARG A 66 -8.19 9.48 6.17
C ARG A 66 -7.86 8.92 7.54
N GLY A 67 -6.74 8.22 7.64
CA GLY A 67 -6.18 7.72 8.89
C GLY A 67 -4.93 8.51 9.28
N ALA A 68 -4.72 8.67 10.57
CA ALA A 68 -3.46 9.13 11.14
C ALA A 68 -2.96 8.11 12.16
N ALA A 69 -1.68 7.80 12.11
CA ALA A 69 -1.00 6.97 13.10
C ALA A 69 0.07 7.81 13.80
N ARG A 70 0.21 7.64 15.12
CA ARG A 70 1.29 8.22 15.91
C ARG A 70 2.02 7.10 16.62
N SER A 71 3.33 7.21 16.76
CA SER A 71 4.12 6.14 17.39
C SER A 71 3.55 5.73 18.76
N ARG A 72 3.33 4.41 18.95
CA ARG A 72 2.72 3.77 20.14
C ARG A 72 1.21 4.00 20.36
N GLN A 73 0.50 4.66 19.46
CA GLN A 73 -0.97 4.74 19.45
C GLN A 73 -1.51 4.69 18.01
N SER A 74 -2.20 3.61 17.67
CA SER A 74 -3.14 3.63 16.55
C SER A 74 -4.43 4.31 17.03
N LEU A 75 -4.95 5.32 16.32
CA LEU A 75 -6.38 5.67 16.20
C LEU A 75 -6.61 7.06 15.57
N TYR A 76 -7.42 7.12 14.53
CA TYR A 76 -8.70 7.86 14.41
C TYR A 76 -9.10 7.88 12.92
N TYR A 77 -10.30 7.36 12.60
CA TYR A 77 -10.92 7.57 11.29
C TYR A 77 -11.78 8.83 11.37
N ARG A 78 -11.45 9.87 10.60
CA ARG A 78 -12.43 10.92 10.27
C ARG A 78 -13.07 10.51 8.94
N SER A 79 -14.36 10.20 8.94
CA SER A 79 -15.12 10.20 7.70
C SER A 79 -15.14 11.62 7.17
N ARG A 80 -14.92 11.82 5.87
CA ARG A 80 -15.40 13.04 5.22
C ARG A 80 -16.93 12.98 5.27
N LEU A 81 -17.50 13.49 6.36
CA LEU A 81 -18.88 13.98 6.34
C LEU A 81 -18.81 15.32 5.61
N ASN A 82 -19.62 15.44 4.56
CA ASN A 82 -19.96 16.74 3.97
C ASN A 82 -20.48 17.69 5.04
#